data_AF-A0A914QL59-F1
#
_entry.id   AF-A0A914QL59-F1
#
_cell.length_a   1.000
_cell.length_b   1.000
_cell.length_c   1.000
_cell.angle_alpha   90.00
_cell.angle_beta   90.00
_cell.angle_gamma   90.00
#
_symmetry.space_group_name_H-M   'P 1'
#
loop_
_entity.id
_entity.type
_entity.pdbx_description
1 polymer ?
#
loop_
_entity_poly.entity_id
_entity_poly.type
_entity_poly.pdbx_seq_one_letter_code
_entity_poly.pdbx_strand_id
1 'polypeptide(L)'
;MKSRSEIIDVDDFCPDLDDLIPITRKFFEDKSQSLLFKIRSSITAIFKDTDYQIDKISKVLLVGGGCRMPMIKNLLKSKFPNASLCCEEQPEEVVATGAAMYAYHLKTESISYRF
;
A
#
# COMPACT_ATOMS: atom_id res chain seq x y z
N MET A 1 -9.46 21.59 2.00
CA MET A 1 -9.61 20.26 2.63
C MET A 1 -9.25 20.44 4.11
N LYS A 2 -10.21 20.30 5.04
CA LYS A 2 -9.96 20.54 6.49
C LYS A 2 -8.86 19.59 6.99
N SER A 3 -7.79 20.12 7.59
CA SER A 3 -6.74 19.30 8.19
C SER A 3 -7.31 18.65 9.45
N ARG A 4 -7.59 17.35 9.37
CA ARG A 4 -7.95 16.54 10.53
C ARG A 4 -6.68 16.27 11.34
N SER A 5 -6.72 16.59 12.63
CA SER A 5 -5.69 16.26 13.62
C SER A 5 -6.28 15.21 14.55
N GLU A 6 -5.49 14.19 14.86
CA GLU A 6 -5.82 13.22 15.91
C GLU A 6 -4.94 13.53 17.12
N ILE A 7 -5.46 13.30 18.32
CA ILE A 7 -4.73 13.52 19.57
C ILE A 7 -4.25 12.17 20.06
N ILE A 8 -2.97 12.08 20.40
CA ILE A 8 -2.41 10.91 21.08
C ILE A 8 -2.28 11.27 22.55
N ASP A 9 -2.96 10.49 23.38
CA ASP A 9 -2.83 10.49 24.83
C ASP A 9 -1.64 9.59 25.21
N VAL A 10 -0.72 10.14 25.99
CA VAL A 10 0.51 9.48 26.42
C VAL A 10 0.69 9.52 27.93
N ASP A 11 -0.36 9.87 28.68
CA ASP A 11 -0.29 10.13 30.11
C ASP A 11 0.20 8.89 30.88
N ASP A 12 -0.26 7.69 30.47
CA ASP A 12 0.19 6.40 31.03
C ASP A 12 1.68 6.08 30.76
N PHE A 13 2.26 6.66 29.71
CA PHE A 13 3.62 6.39 29.27
C PHE A 13 4.63 7.41 29.80
N CYS A 14 4.24 8.67 29.94
CA CYS A 14 5.07 9.75 30.47
C CYS A 14 4.23 10.66 31.38
N PRO A 15 4.08 10.30 32.67
CA PRO A 15 3.22 11.04 33.60
C PRO A 15 3.69 12.48 33.88
N ASP A 16 4.96 12.77 33.60
CA ASP A 16 5.54 14.12 33.76
C ASP A 16 5.29 15.02 32.53
N LEU A 17 4.65 14.49 31.49
CA LEU A 17 4.38 15.17 30.22
C LEU A 17 2.86 15.26 29.97
N ASP A 18 2.22 16.30 30.53
CA ASP A 18 0.79 16.62 30.36
C ASP A 18 0.42 17.12 28.93
N ASP A 19 1.17 16.72 27.90
CA ASP A 19 0.97 17.21 26.54
C ASP A 19 0.21 16.17 25.70
N LEU A 20 -1.10 16.38 25.56
CA LEU A 20 -1.88 15.81 24.46
C LEU A 20 -1.19 16.19 23.13
N ILE A 21 -0.60 15.21 22.43
CA ILE A 21 0.19 15.48 21.23
C ILE A 21 -0.73 15.49 20.00
N PRO A 22 -0.99 16.65 19.37
CA PRO A 22 -1.79 16.69 18.15
C PRO A 22 -0.96 16.21 16.95
N ILE A 23 -1.32 15.06 16.39
CA ILE A 23 -0.74 14.56 15.15
C ILE A 23 -1.63 14.99 13.98
N THR A 24 -1.14 15.95 13.22
CA THR A 24 -1.76 16.32 11.95
C THR A 24 -1.36 15.35 10.85
N ARG A 25 -2.23 15.19 9.83
CA ARG A 25 -1.88 14.42 8.62
C ARG A 25 -0.58 14.92 7.98
N LYS A 26 -0.41 16.24 7.88
CA LYS A 26 0.80 16.84 7.31
C LYS A 26 2.04 16.41 8.08
N PHE A 27 2.00 16.51 9.41
CA PHE A 27 3.12 16.06 10.25
C PHE A 27 3.46 14.58 10.01
N PHE A 28 2.46 13.70 9.94
CA PHE A 28 2.69 12.28 9.65
C PHE A 28 3.27 12.05 8.24
N GLU A 29 2.75 12.74 7.23
CA GLU A 29 3.23 12.65 5.85
C GLU A 29 4.67 13.20 5.72
N ASP A 30 5.01 14.27 6.44
CA ASP A 30 6.36 14.84 6.48
C ASP A 30 7.35 13.88 7.13
N LYS A 31 6.97 13.23 8.24
CA LYS A 31 7.81 12.20 8.89
C LYS A 31 7.95 10.92 8.05
N SER A 32 7.01 10.64 7.17
CA SER A 32 7.00 9.45 6.32
C SER A 32 7.73 9.62 4.98
N GLN A 33 8.29 10.80 4.67
CA GLN A 33 8.88 11.09 3.36
C GLN A 33 9.98 10.13 2.93
N SER A 34 10.82 9.68 3.87
CA SER A 34 11.90 8.72 3.58
C SER A 34 11.37 7.37 3.09
N LEU A 35 10.23 6.92 3.61
CA LEU A 35 9.55 5.69 3.18
C LEU A 35 8.89 5.88 1.81
N LEU A 36 8.26 7.04 1.56
CA LEU A 36 7.71 7.37 0.25
C LEU A 36 8.79 7.43 -0.83
N PHE A 37 9.97 7.93 -0.50
CA PHE A 37 11.12 7.92 -1.39
C PHE A 37 11.54 6.49 -1.74
N LYS A 38 11.65 5.59 -0.74
CA LYS A 38 11.96 4.17 -0.99
C LYS A 38 10.98 3.53 -1.95
N ILE A 39 9.67 3.78 -1.79
CA ILE A 39 8.64 3.27 -2.70
C ILE A 39 8.87 3.75 -4.14
N ARG A 40 9.17 5.04 -4.33
CA ARG A 40 9.49 5.61 -5.66
C ARG A 40 10.72 4.95 -6.27
N SER A 41 11.77 4.76 -5.48
CA SER A 41 13.00 4.12 -5.92
C SER A 41 12.76 2.68 -6.35
N SER A 42 11.99 1.90 -5.57
CA SER A 42 11.64 0.53 -5.93
C SER A 42 10.85 0.44 -7.24
N ILE A 43 9.88 1.33 -7.44
CA ILE A 43 9.12 1.39 -8.71
C ILE A 43 10.07 1.68 -9.88
N THR A 44 10.93 2.68 -9.74
CA THR A 44 11.89 3.05 -10.80
C THR A 44 12.90 1.94 -11.08
N ALA A 45 13.35 1.20 -10.06
CA ALA A 45 14.24 0.06 -10.23
C ALA A 45 13.59 -1.06 -11.06
N ILE A 46 12.34 -1.41 -10.76
CA ILE A 46 11.60 -2.43 -11.52
C ILE A 46 11.53 -2.06 -13.00
N PHE A 47 11.18 -0.81 -13.32
CA PHE A 47 11.12 -0.37 -14.73
C PHE A 47 12.48 -0.22 -15.40
N LYS A 48 13.57 -0.14 -14.63
CA LYS A 48 14.92 -0.18 -15.19
C LYS A 48 15.33 -1.60 -15.57
N ASP A 49 14.84 -2.58 -14.81
CA ASP A 49 15.18 -4.00 -14.97
C ASP A 49 14.22 -4.73 -15.94
N THR A 50 13.20 -4.04 -16.46
CA THR A 50 12.22 -4.59 -17.40
C THR A 50 12.11 -3.74 -18.65
N ASP A 51 11.76 -4.35 -19.79
CA ASP A 51 11.48 -3.64 -21.04
C ASP A 51 10.09 -2.96 -21.08
N TYR A 52 9.36 -2.94 -19.97
CA TYR A 52 8.05 -2.31 -19.89
C TYR A 52 8.16 -0.79 -19.69
N GLN A 53 7.30 -0.05 -20.38
CA GLN A 53 7.18 1.39 -20.17
C GLN A 53 6.04 1.70 -19.19
N ILE A 54 6.25 2.73 -18.38
CA ILE A 54 5.32 3.10 -17.29
C ILE A 54 3.94 3.51 -17.80
N ASP A 55 3.86 4.09 -19.00
CA ASP A 55 2.63 4.51 -19.67
C ASP A 55 1.78 3.34 -20.15
N LYS A 56 2.35 2.13 -20.28
CA LYS A 56 1.63 0.92 -20.68
C LYS A 56 0.86 0.27 -19.54
N ILE A 57 1.07 0.72 -18.31
CA ILE A 57 0.36 0.19 -17.14
C ILE A 57 -1.10 0.70 -17.15
N SER A 58 -2.05 -0.22 -17.31
CA SER A 58 -3.49 0.11 -17.32
C SER A 58 -4.13 0.04 -15.94
N LYS A 59 -3.60 -0.79 -15.04
CA LYS A 59 -4.14 -1.02 -13.69
C LYS A 59 -3.01 -1.15 -12.68
N VAL A 60 -3.22 -0.57 -11.50
CA VAL A 60 -2.36 -0.73 -10.32
C VAL A 60 -3.23 -1.27 -9.20
N LEU A 61 -3.00 -2.53 -8.82
CA LEU A 61 -3.70 -3.17 -7.72
C LEU A 61 -3.05 -2.78 -6.39
N LEU A 62 -3.83 -2.29 -5.45
CA LEU A 62 -3.38 -1.89 -4.11
C LEU A 62 -3.68 -3.00 -3.11
N VAL A 63 -2.62 -3.57 -2.52
CA VAL A 63 -2.70 -4.72 -1.61
C VAL A 63 -2.08 -4.36 -0.26
N GLY A 64 -2.76 -4.74 0.83
CA GLY A 64 -2.32 -4.49 2.20
C GLY A 64 -2.80 -3.16 2.80
N GLY A 65 -2.89 -3.12 4.13
CA GLY A 65 -3.47 -1.99 4.88
C GLY A 65 -2.75 -0.65 4.69
N GLY A 66 -1.43 -0.67 4.47
CA GLY A 66 -0.64 0.54 4.24
C GLY A 66 -1.06 1.31 2.98
N CYS A 67 -1.61 0.64 1.97
CA CYS A 67 -2.10 1.29 0.75
C CYS A 67 -3.39 2.10 0.96
N ARG A 68 -4.03 2.01 2.13
CA ARG A 68 -5.17 2.87 2.50
C ARG A 68 -4.75 4.32 2.73
N MET A 69 -3.45 4.57 3.01
CA MET A 69 -2.93 5.91 3.27
C MET A 69 -3.07 6.84 2.04
N PRO A 70 -3.67 8.04 2.19
CA PRO A 70 -3.87 8.98 1.08
C PRO A 70 -2.58 9.38 0.34
N MET A 71 -1.47 9.58 1.08
CA MET A 71 -0.17 9.92 0.47
C MET A 71 0.33 8.85 -0.51
N ILE A 72 0.05 7.57 -0.24
CA ILE A 72 0.43 6.46 -1.13
C ILE A 72 -0.41 6.50 -2.40
N LYS A 73 -1.73 6.68 -2.27
CA LYS A 73 -2.63 6.81 -3.42
C LYS A 73 -2.25 8.01 -4.29
N ASN A 74 -1.91 9.14 -3.69
CA ASN A 74 -1.48 10.35 -4.41
C ASN A 74 -0.14 10.13 -5.14
N LEU A 75 0.83 9.49 -4.48
CA LEU A 75 2.10 9.12 -5.08
C LEU A 75 1.88 8.23 -6.31
N LEU A 76 1.06 7.20 -6.20
CA LEU A 76 0.83 6.25 -7.30
C LEU A 76 0.02 6.89 -8.44
N LYS A 77 -0.97 7.75 -8.15
CA LYS A 77 -1.64 8.56 -9.18
C LYS A 77 -0.67 9.40 -9.99
N SER A 78 0.29 10.03 -9.31
CA SER A 78 1.31 10.86 -9.99
C SER A 78 2.27 10.04 -10.85
N LYS A 79 2.56 8.80 -10.44
CA LYS A 79 3.51 7.91 -11.11
C LYS A 79 2.87 7.14 -12.27
N PHE A 80 1.57 6.85 -12.20
CA PHE A 80 0.81 6.09 -13.20
C PHE A 80 -0.45 6.86 -13.62
N PRO A 81 -0.31 7.96 -14.39
CA PRO A 81 -1.44 8.84 -14.72
C PRO A 81 -2.52 8.18 -15.57
N ASN A 82 -2.14 7.18 -16.37
CA ASN A 82 -3.05 6.44 -17.27
C ASN A 82 -3.62 5.17 -16.63
N ALA A 83 -3.17 4.81 -15.43
CA ALA A 83 -3.60 3.59 -14.78
C ALA A 83 -4.78 3.83 -13.85
N SER A 84 -5.72 2.89 -13.84
CA SER A 84 -6.73 2.82 -12.79
C SER A 84 -6.12 2.22 -11.52
N LEU A 85 -6.27 2.94 -10.40
CA LEU A 85 -5.88 2.44 -9.08
C LEU A 85 -7.04 1.62 -8.51
N CYS A 86 -6.87 0.31 -8.45
CA CYS A 86 -7.87 -0.59 -7.92
C CYS A 86 -7.57 -0.83 -6.44
N CYS A 87 -8.46 -0.34 -5.58
CA CYS A 87 -8.60 -0.87 -4.23
C CYS A 87 -9.73 -1.90 -4.27
N GLU A 88 -9.40 -3.17 -4.03
CA GLU A 88 -10.40 -4.18 -3.70
C GLU A 88 -11.14 -3.78 -2.42
N GLU A 89 -12.35 -4.32 -2.21
CA GLU A 89 -13.13 -4.05 -0.99
C GLU A 89 -12.39 -4.55 0.26
N GLN A 90 -11.66 -5.66 0.14
CA GLN A 90 -10.85 -6.28 1.21
C GLN A 90 -9.40 -6.49 0.73
N PRO A 91 -8.56 -5.43 0.67
CA PRO A 91 -7.17 -5.51 0.20
C PRO A 91 -6.26 -6.32 1.13
N GLU A 92 -6.70 -6.62 2.35
CA GLU A 92 -6.04 -7.51 3.31
C GLU A 92 -6.24 -9.00 3.00
N GLU A 93 -7.31 -9.37 2.29
CA GLU A 93 -7.66 -10.77 2.02
C GLU A 93 -7.17 -11.25 0.65
N VAL A 94 -6.96 -10.33 -0.30
CA VAL A 94 -6.63 -10.64 -1.70
C VAL A 94 -5.42 -11.57 -1.86
N VAL A 95 -4.41 -11.45 -0.97
CA VAL A 95 -3.24 -12.34 -0.99
C VAL A 95 -3.62 -13.77 -0.56
N ALA A 96 -4.39 -13.90 0.52
CA ALA A 96 -4.82 -15.20 1.02
C ALA A 96 -5.78 -15.88 0.04
N THR A 97 -6.70 -15.13 -0.56
CA THR A 97 -7.61 -15.61 -1.60
C THR A 97 -6.86 -16.11 -2.82
N GLY A 98 -5.88 -15.33 -3.33
CA GLY A 98 -5.04 -15.75 -4.45
C GLY A 98 -4.24 -17.03 -4.15
N ALA A 99 -3.66 -17.12 -2.95
CA ALA A 99 -2.93 -18.30 -2.51
C ALA A 99 -3.84 -19.55 -2.42
N ALA A 100 -5.06 -19.41 -1.88
CA ALA A 100 -6.01 -20.51 -1.78
C ALA A 100 -6.47 -21.01 -3.15
N MET A 101 -6.76 -20.10 -4.09
CA MET A 101 -7.09 -20.45 -5.47
C MET A 101 -5.95 -21.20 -6.16
N TYR A 102 -4.71 -20.74 -5.98
CA TYR A 102 -3.53 -21.40 -6.55
C TYR A 102 -3.32 -22.80 -5.96
N ALA A 103 -3.47 -22.97 -4.64
CA ALA A 103 -3.38 -24.27 -3.99
C ALA A 103 -4.44 -25.26 -4.49
N TYR A 104 -5.67 -24.79 -4.72
CA TYR A 104 -6.74 -25.60 -5.32
C TYR A 104 -6.42 -26.02 -6.76
N HIS A 105 -5.88 -25.12 -7.57
CA HIS A 105 -5.46 -25.42 -8.94
C HIS A 105 -4.38 -26.51 -8.97
N LEU A 106 -3.32 -26.38 -8.15
CA LEU A 106 -2.26 -27.38 -8.05
C LEU A 106 -2.78 -28.76 -7.60
N LYS A 107 -3.72 -28.79 -6.65
CA LYS A 107 -4.36 -30.04 -6.22
C LYS A 107 -5.11 -30.71 -7.37
N THR A 108 -5.81 -29.91 -8.19
CA THR A 108 -6.64 -30.41 -9.29
C THR A 108 -5.77 -30.96 -10.44
N GLU A 109 -4.68 -30.29 -10.80
CA GLU A 109 -3.72 -30.81 -11.79
C GLU A 109 -3.06 -32.11 -11.32
N SER A 110 -2.70 -32.19 -10.03
CA SER A 110 -2.11 -33.39 -9.43
C SER A 110 -3.07 -34.60 -9.43
N ILE A 111 -4.38 -34.36 -9.41
CA ILE A 111 -5.41 -35.42 -9.49
C ILE A 111 -5.60 -35.87 -10.94
N SER A 112 -5.42 -34.99 -11.94
CA SER A 112 -5.59 -35.33 -13.36
C SER A 112 -4.49 -36.26 -13.90
N TYR A 113 -3.35 -36.41 -13.21
CA TYR A 113 -2.25 -37.32 -13.57
C TYR A 113 -2.22 -38.63 -12.76
N ARG A 114 -3.25 -38.93 -11.97
CA ARG A 114 -3.40 -40.23 -11.31
C ARG A 114 -4.38 -41.12 -12.09
N PHE A 115 -3.84 -41.85 -13.06
CA PHE A 115 -4.40 -43.11 -13.57
C PHE A 115 -3.67 -44.28 -12.91
#